data_AF-A0A9D9GEC2-F1
#
_entry.id   AF-A0A9D9GEC2-F1
#
_cell.length_a   1.000
_cell.length_b   1.000
_cell.length_c   1.000
_cell.angle_alpha   90.00
_cell.angle_beta   90.00
_cell.angle_gamma   90.00
#
_symmetry.space_group_name_H-M   'P 1'
#
loop_
_entity.id
_entity.type
_entity.pdbx_description
1 polymer ?
#
loop_
_entity_poly.entity_id
_entity_poly.type
_entity_poly.pdbx_seq_one_letter_code
_entity_poly.pdbx_strand_id
1 'polypeptide(L)'
;SGASECMCILGSFTATFAVVLPSFIIVLMLCKVYEKWRHHFLFQGVLKGLRPAVLGLVGTAALGLATPENFIDWKSFVICFVAFLALYFKKVGPFAILGLGAIVGLLVY
;
A
#
# COMPACT_ATOMS: atom_id res chain seq x y z
N SER A 1 -15.07 -27.55 -23.57
CA SER A 1 -15.56 -26.17 -23.38
C SER A 1 -14.42 -25.19 -23.56
N GLY A 2 -14.11 -24.86 -24.82
CA GLY A 2 -13.10 -23.87 -25.16
C GLY A 2 -13.79 -22.59 -25.59
N ALA A 3 -13.83 -21.58 -24.72
CA ALA A 3 -14.10 -20.23 -25.20
C ALA A 3 -12.95 -19.87 -26.16
N SER A 4 -13.29 -19.33 -27.34
CA SER A 4 -12.29 -18.88 -28.30
C SER A 4 -11.33 -17.91 -27.61
N GLU A 5 -10.02 -18.10 -27.76
CA GLU A 5 -9.00 -17.29 -27.06
C GLU A 5 -9.23 -15.79 -27.26
N CYS A 6 -9.75 -15.40 -28.42
CA CYS A 6 -10.17 -14.04 -28.74
C CYS A 6 -11.29 -13.50 -27.83
N MET A 7 -12.27 -14.33 -27.43
CA MET A 7 -13.36 -13.92 -26.54
C MET A 7 -12.89 -13.73 -25.10
N CYS A 8 -11.91 -14.52 -24.64
CA CYS A 8 -11.27 -14.32 -23.34
C CYS A 8 -10.49 -12.99 -23.30
N ILE A 9 -9.78 -12.66 -24.38
CA ILE A 9 -9.04 -11.39 -24.51
C ILE A 9 -10.02 -10.22 -24.48
N LEU A 10 -11.05 -10.23 -25.33
CA LEU A 10 -12.07 -9.17 -25.35
C LEU A 10 -12.84 -9.05 -24.03
N GLY A 11 -13.11 -10.18 -23.37
CA GLY A 11 -13.72 -10.23 -22.04
C GLY A 11 -12.84 -9.59 -20.96
N SER A 12 -11.55 -9.89 -20.94
CA SER A 12 -10.59 -9.29 -20.00
C SER A 12 -10.47 -7.77 -20.19
N PHE A 13 -10.41 -7.31 -21.45
CA PHE A 13 -10.40 -5.87 -21.76
C PHE A 13 -11.67 -5.18 -21.28
N THR A 14 -12.83 -5.75 -21.59
CA THR A 14 -14.14 -5.18 -21.22
C THR A 14 -14.33 -5.19 -19.70
N ALA A 15 -13.92 -6.26 -19.00
CA ALA A 15 -13.98 -6.35 -17.55
C ALA A 15 -13.08 -5.29 -16.87
N THR A 16 -11.88 -5.07 -17.40
CA THR A 16 -10.97 -4.04 -16.88
C THR A 16 -11.57 -2.65 -17.07
N PHE A 17 -12.11 -2.35 -18.25
CA PHE A 17 -12.81 -1.09 -18.51
C PHE A 17 -14.02 -0.90 -17.58
N ALA A 18 -14.82 -1.94 -17.38
CA ALA A 18 -16.00 -1.89 -16.52
C ALA A 18 -15.64 -1.63 -15.04
N VAL A 19 -14.52 -2.17 -14.55
CA VAL A 19 -14.05 -1.94 -13.16
C VAL A 19 -13.36 -0.58 -12.99
N VAL A 20 -12.69 -0.07 -14.01
CA VAL A 20 -12.04 1.25 -13.96
C VAL A 20 -13.04 2.40 -14.06
N LEU A 21 -14.11 2.24 -14.84
CA LEU A 21 -15.16 3.24 -15.04
C LEU A 21 -15.78 3.79 -13.72
N PRO A 22 -16.21 2.96 -12.75
CA PRO A 22 -16.79 3.48 -11.50
C PRO A 22 -15.77 4.28 -10.71
N SER A 23 -14.52 3.81 -10.63
CA SER A 23 -13.43 4.54 -9.97
C SER A 23 -13.20 5.89 -10.63
N PHE A 24 -13.23 5.94 -11.96
CA PHE A 24 -13.05 7.17 -12.72
C PHE A 24 -14.17 8.19 -12.46
N ILE A 25 -15.43 7.73 -12.46
CA ILE A 25 -16.59 8.59 -12.16
C ILE A 25 -16.46 9.19 -10.74
N ILE A 26 -16.07 8.39 -9.75
CA ILE A 26 -15.87 8.84 -8.37
C ILE A 26 -14.78 9.92 -8.30
N VAL A 27 -13.63 9.69 -8.92
CA VAL A 27 -12.51 10.65 -8.92
C VAL A 27 -12.90 11.96 -9.60
N LEU A 28 -13.61 11.92 -10.73
CA LEU A 28 -14.09 13.13 -11.41
C LEU A 28 -15.07 13.92 -10.53
N MET A 29 -15.98 13.23 -9.84
CA MET A 29 -16.92 13.86 -8.90
C MET A 29 -16.17 14.49 -7.72
N LEU A 30 -15.18 13.78 -7.17
CA LEU A 30 -14.31 14.28 -6.12
C LEU A 30 -13.50 15.49 -6.58
N CYS A 31 -12.98 15.53 -7.81
CA CYS A 31 -12.27 16.70 -8.35
C CYS A 31 -13.18 17.93 -8.46
N LYS A 32 -14.43 17.78 -8.90
CA LYS A 32 -15.38 18.91 -8.94
C LYS A 32 -15.75 19.42 -7.55
N VAL A 33 -15.98 18.51 -6.61
CA VAL A 33 -16.22 18.89 -5.21
C VAL A 33 -14.96 19.51 -4.60
N TYR A 34 -13.78 18.97 -4.92
CA TYR A 34 -12.49 19.48 -4.49
C TYR A 34 -12.30 20.93 -4.93
N GLU A 35 -12.47 21.26 -6.21
CA GLU A 35 -12.29 22.65 -6.68
C GLU A 35 -13.25 23.63 -6.01
N LYS A 36 -14.50 23.21 -5.77
CA LYS A 36 -15.51 24.05 -5.11
C LYS A 36 -15.27 24.22 -3.60
N TRP A 37 -14.68 23.23 -2.93
CA TRP A 37 -14.52 23.20 -1.47
C TRP A 37 -13.05 23.31 -1.01
N ARG A 38 -12.09 23.48 -1.92
CA ARG A 38 -10.64 23.59 -1.66
C ARG A 38 -10.28 24.67 -0.64
N HIS A 39 -11.09 25.72 -0.60
CA HIS A 39 -10.90 26.89 0.25
C HIS A 39 -11.41 26.69 1.69
N HIS A 40 -12.18 25.63 1.97
CA HIS A 40 -12.63 25.32 3.33
C HIS A 40 -11.55 24.57 4.11
N PHE A 41 -11.22 25.08 5.30
CA PHE A 41 -10.20 24.51 6.19
C PHE A 41 -10.45 23.04 6.57
N LEU A 42 -11.72 22.61 6.64
CA LEU A 42 -12.07 21.22 6.91
C LEU A 42 -11.51 20.26 5.85
N PHE A 43 -11.66 20.61 4.57
CA PHE A 43 -11.24 19.72 3.49
C PHE A 43 -9.71 19.57 3.45
N GLN A 44 -8.98 20.67 3.68
CA GLN A 44 -7.52 20.61 3.82
C GLN A 44 -7.08 19.83 5.07
N GLY A 45 -7.83 19.92 6.17
CA GLY A 45 -7.60 19.13 7.38
C GLY A 45 -7.72 17.63 7.14
N VAL A 46 -8.77 17.18 6.45
CA VAL A 46 -8.97 15.76 6.10
C VAL A 46 -7.84 15.25 5.20
N LEU A 47 -7.47 16.01 4.16
CA LEU A 47 -6.36 15.63 3.28
C LEU A 47 -5.01 15.57 4.03
N LYS A 48 -4.76 16.51 4.96
CA LYS A 48 -3.58 16.48 5.81
C LYS A 48 -3.60 15.28 6.77
N GLY A 49 -4.77 14.89 7.27
CA GLY A 49 -4.97 13.71 8.11
C GLY A 49 -4.84 12.38 7.36
N LEU A 50 -5.01 12.38 6.03
CA LEU A 50 -4.87 11.17 5.23
C LEU A 50 -3.44 10.61 5.23
N ARG A 51 -2.41 11.48 5.16
CA ARG A 51 -1.00 11.06 5.23
C ARG A 51 -0.66 10.32 6.54
N PRO A 52 -0.91 10.88 7.75
CA PRO A 52 -0.66 10.17 9.00
C PRO A 52 -1.59 8.96 9.17
N ALA A 53 -2.81 8.98 8.64
CA ALA A 53 -3.71 7.81 8.67
C ALA A 53 -3.10 6.62 7.92
N VAL A 54 -2.56 6.83 6.71
CA VAL A 54 -1.90 5.77 5.94
C VAL A 54 -0.67 5.24 6.68
N LEU A 55 0.14 6.11 7.28
CA LEU A 55 1.28 5.69 8.11
C LEU A 55 0.83 4.87 9.32
N GLY A 56 -0.29 5.26 9.96
CA GLY A 56 -0.90 4.51 11.04
C GLY A 56 -1.35 3.12 10.61
N LEU A 57 -2.01 3.00 9.44
CA LEU A 57 -2.43 1.71 8.88
C LEU A 57 -1.25 0.79 8.60
N VAL A 58 -0.16 1.32 8.00
CA VAL A 58 1.07 0.56 7.78
C VAL A 58 1.70 0.12 9.11
N GLY A 59 1.72 1.03 10.10
CA GLY A 59 2.19 0.71 11.45
C GLY A 59 1.38 -0.40 12.12
N THR A 60 0.05 -0.37 12.00
CA THR A 60 -0.81 -1.43 12.54
C THR A 60 -0.61 -2.77 11.85
N ALA A 61 -0.38 -2.79 10.54
CA ALA A 61 -0.05 -4.03 9.83
C ALA A 61 1.29 -4.60 10.30
N ALA A 62 2.30 -3.74 10.50
CA ALA A 62 3.60 -4.16 11.04
C ALA A 62 3.48 -4.72 12.47
N LEU A 63 2.70 -4.08 13.34
CA LEU A 63 2.41 -4.58 14.69
C LEU A 63 1.60 -5.88 14.67
N GLY A 64 0.66 -6.03 13.73
CA GLY A 64 -0.11 -7.26 13.55
C GLY A 64 0.77 -8.45 13.13
N LEU A 65 1.90 -8.20 12.48
CA LEU A 65 2.90 -9.23 12.16
C LEU A 65 3.89 -9.48 13.31
N ALA A 66 3.91 -8.64 14.34
CA ALA A 66 4.73 -8.81 15.54
C ALA A 66 4.04 -9.74 16.56
N THR A 67 3.61 -10.93 16.10
CA THR A 67 3.06 -11.97 16.97
C THR A 67 4.18 -12.72 17.71
N PRO A 68 3.91 -13.27 18.90
CA PRO A 68 4.91 -14.00 19.67
C PRO A 68 5.48 -15.21 18.92
N GLU A 69 4.70 -15.86 18.05
CA GLU A 69 5.20 -16.91 17.15
C GLU A 69 6.19 -16.40 16.07
N ASN A 70 6.07 -15.17 15.60
CA ASN A 70 7.00 -14.57 14.63
C ASN A 70 8.21 -13.89 15.33
N PHE A 71 8.04 -13.55 16.60
CA PHE A 71 8.98 -12.76 17.41
C PHE A 71 9.53 -13.54 18.61
N ILE A 72 9.81 -14.83 18.41
CA ILE A 72 10.31 -15.72 19.47
C ILE A 72 11.84 -15.87 19.48
N ASP A 73 12.53 -15.52 18.38
CA ASP A 73 13.97 -15.75 18.18
C ASP A 73 14.81 -14.47 18.31
N TRP A 74 15.99 -14.58 18.93
CA TRP A 74 17.00 -13.50 19.00
C TRP A 74 17.32 -12.93 17.60
N LYS A 75 17.25 -13.78 16.57
CA LYS A 75 17.46 -13.41 15.16
C LYS A 75 16.38 -12.46 14.64
N SER A 76 15.11 -12.67 14.96
CA SER A 76 14.00 -11.78 14.55
C SER A 76 14.13 -10.39 15.18
N PHE A 77 14.62 -10.32 16.42
CA PHE A 77 14.91 -9.04 17.08
C PHE A 77 16.02 -8.27 16.35
N VAL A 78 17.10 -8.96 15.95
CA VAL A 78 18.21 -8.36 15.19
C VAL A 78 17.76 -7.90 13.81
N ILE A 79 16.96 -8.68 13.08
CA ILE A 79 16.47 -8.31 11.75
C ILE A 79 15.53 -7.10 11.83
N CYS A 80 14.65 -7.07 12.84
CA CYS A 80 13.78 -5.92 13.10
C CYS A 80 14.60 -4.66 13.40
N PHE A 81 15.62 -4.78 14.27
CA PHE A 81 16.47 -3.66 14.65
C PHE A 81 17.28 -3.12 13.45
N VAL A 82 17.88 -4.00 12.65
CA VAL A 82 18.63 -3.63 11.44
C VAL A 82 17.71 -3.01 10.39
N ALA A 83 16.51 -3.56 10.19
CA ALA A 83 15.53 -3.00 9.26
C ALA A 83 15.06 -1.61 9.69
N PHE A 84 14.81 -1.40 10.99
CA PHE A 84 14.45 -0.11 11.55
C PHE A 84 15.58 0.92 11.41
N LEU A 85 16.82 0.51 11.69
CA LEU A 85 18.01 1.37 11.56
C LEU A 85 18.27 1.73 10.09
N ALA A 86 18.05 0.79 9.16
CA ALA A 86 18.14 1.02 7.73
C ALA A 86 17.06 1.99 7.23
N LEU A 87 15.84 1.89 7.76
CA LEU A 87 14.74 2.83 7.48
C LEU A 87 15.06 4.24 7.98
N TYR A 88 15.74 4.35 9.12
CA TYR A 88 16.08 5.62 9.75
C TYR A 88 17.25 6.34 9.06
N PHE A 89 18.32 5.63 8.73
CA PHE A 89 19.54 6.26 8.19
C PHE A 89 19.56 6.37 6.67
N LYS A 90 18.86 5.50 5.95
CA LYS A 90 19.04 5.37 4.50
C LYS A 90 17.84 5.99 3.76
N LYS A 91 18.10 7.04 2.95
CA LYS A 91 17.13 7.65 2.01
C LYS A 91 16.73 6.70 0.85
N VAL A 92 16.66 5.40 1.08
CA VAL A 92 16.18 4.46 0.06
C VAL A 92 14.67 4.46 0.12
N GLY A 93 14.01 4.47 -1.03
CA GLY A 93 12.56 4.46 -1.09
C GLY A 93 11.96 3.25 -0.33
N PRO A 94 10.78 3.40 0.31
CA PRO A 94 10.14 2.33 1.08
C PRO A 94 10.03 1.00 0.32
N PHE A 95 9.77 1.07 -0.99
CA PHE A 95 9.66 -0.10 -1.86
C PHE A 95 10.96 -0.93 -1.95
N ALA A 96 12.12 -0.28 -1.99
CA ALA A 96 13.40 -0.99 -2.06
C ALA A 96 13.73 -1.68 -0.73
N ILE A 97 13.33 -1.09 0.39
CA ILE A 97 13.53 -1.64 1.73
C ILE A 97 12.60 -2.83 1.96
N LEU A 98 11.35 -2.76 1.48
CA LEU A 98 10.44 -3.90 1.45
C LEU A 98 11.03 -5.08 0.66
N GLY A 99 11.59 -4.81 -0.54
CA GLY A 99 12.21 -5.85 -1.37
C GLY A 99 13.43 -6.51 -0.73
N LEU A 100 14.36 -5.70 -0.19
CA LEU A 100 15.54 -6.24 0.49
C LEU A 100 15.19 -7.00 1.77
N GLY A 101 14.23 -6.49 2.55
CA GLY A 101 13.73 -7.18 3.75
C GLY A 101 13.13 -8.55 3.43
N ALA A 102 12.38 -8.65 2.34
CA ALA A 102 11.83 -9.93 1.88
C ALA A 102 12.92 -10.93 1.48
N ILE A 103 13.95 -10.49 0.76
CA ILE A 103 15.08 -11.35 0.34
C ILE A 103 15.87 -11.84 1.56
N VAL A 104 16.16 -10.96 2.51
CA VAL A 104 16.87 -11.34 3.75
C VAL A 104 16.02 -12.29 4.59
N GLY A 105 14.71 -12.05 4.69
CA GLY A 105 13.79 -12.97 5.37
C GLY A 105 13.83 -14.37 4.78
N LEU A 106 13.79 -14.50 3.45
CA LEU A 106 13.83 -15.78 2.72
C LEU A 106 15.18 -16.49 2.81
N LEU A 107 16.29 -15.76 2.95
CA LEU A 107 17.61 -16.36 3.11
C LEU A 107 17.87 -16.87 4.53
N VAL A 108 17.22 -16.27 5.54
CA VAL A 108 17.40 -16.62 6.95
C VAL A 108 16.40 -17.69 7.42
N TYR A 109 15.25 -17.79 6.74
CA TYR A 109 14.12 -18.67 7.07
C TYR A 109 13.68 -19.45 5.84
#